data_AF-A0A937TG44-F1
#
_entry.id   AF-A0A937TG44-F1
#
_cell.length_a   1.000
_cell.length_b   1.000
_cell.length_c   1.000
_cell.angle_alpha   90.00
_cell.angle_beta   90.00
_cell.angle_gamma   90.00
#
_symmetry.space_group_name_H-M   'P 1'
#
loop_
_entity.id
_entity.type
_entity.pdbx_description
1 polymer ?
#
loop_
_entity_poly.entity_id
_entity_poly.type
_entity_poly.pdbx_seq_one_letter_code
_entity_poly.pdbx_strand_id
1 'polypeptide(L)'
;MKKLHLILITILISLLSQGQTVYIPDASFKAILIELGIDSNNNGEIEYSEAEIVTELPLFSWTEIISDLTGIEAFINLEYLDCGNHAISTLDLSSNTYLKILDCAVNVLDSLNVTQCIQLKKITCYFNQLININISNCINLEELSCHDNSINSIDLSSNLSLNKLICDDNLISNLDLSQNLRLKYLRFDDNLISNLSLASNDSIEYLNCNNNLLTDLNLANNTFLEKLWCEENQLSSLQLPSSNNLTWIYCSKNQLSEIDLSGVIGLERLFCDYNSLSALDLDNNYNLKVLGCAYNILENLDFSYNPVLESVGCVSNNITNIDVTNNLLLKTLWADSNPSLNPDISNNILLTYYGCSNNNISSLDITNNINLEFFRCGLNPIVSLDLTYNTQLTYIEIRECFDLEEICVWELPFPPSGVTLSAYGINIGNINFIICTTDTPEFTDPSTQEFNIYPNPSSGVFSVIGENIEKLDLLSLSGELLISKNGSSEIDLTSYSKGIYLIRVFTDKGMYMDKIVVQ
;
A
#
# COMPACT_ATOMS: atom_id res chain seq x y z
N MET A 1 55.85 -52.23 27.38
CA MET A 1 56.05 -51.43 26.15
C MET A 1 54.73 -51.07 25.45
N LYS A 2 53.81 -52.02 25.17
CA LYS A 2 52.52 -51.71 24.50
C LYS A 2 51.58 -50.72 25.23
N LYS A 3 51.48 -50.78 26.57
CA LYS A 3 50.70 -49.79 27.36
C LYS A 3 51.30 -48.38 27.35
N LEU A 4 52.62 -48.25 27.23
CA LEU A 4 53.31 -46.96 27.18
C LEU A 4 53.13 -46.30 25.80
N HIS A 5 53.09 -47.09 24.72
CA HIS A 5 52.78 -46.59 23.37
C HIS A 5 51.31 -46.17 23.22
N LEU A 6 50.36 -46.90 23.81
CA LEU A 6 48.95 -46.50 23.76
C LEU A 6 48.73 -45.19 24.53
N ILE A 7 49.37 -45.02 25.69
CA ILE A 7 49.33 -43.78 26.47
C ILE A 7 50.03 -42.64 25.72
N LEU A 8 51.19 -42.88 25.08
CA LEU A 8 51.85 -41.87 24.24
C LEU A 8 51.02 -41.48 23.01
N ILE A 9 50.30 -42.42 22.39
CA ILE A 9 49.45 -42.17 21.23
C ILE A 9 48.19 -41.42 21.66
N THR A 10 47.56 -41.76 22.80
CA THR A 10 46.44 -40.97 23.32
C THR A 10 46.87 -39.59 23.81
N ILE A 11 48.09 -39.44 24.34
CA ILE A 11 48.67 -38.14 24.71
C ILE A 11 49.05 -37.34 23.45
N LEU A 12 49.59 -37.98 22.40
CA LEU A 12 49.85 -37.33 21.11
C LEU A 12 48.55 -36.91 20.41
N ILE A 13 47.50 -37.73 20.44
CA ILE A 13 46.20 -37.41 19.86
C ILE A 13 45.50 -36.30 20.67
N SER A 14 45.64 -36.29 22.01
CA SER A 14 45.14 -35.20 22.85
C SER A 14 45.98 -33.91 22.77
N LEU A 15 47.25 -34.00 22.35
CA LEU A 15 48.12 -32.84 22.08
C LEU A 15 47.97 -32.33 20.64
N LEU A 16 47.55 -33.19 19.70
CA LEU A 16 47.18 -32.81 18.33
C LEU A 16 45.75 -32.24 18.24
N SER A 17 44.94 -32.44 19.29
CA SER A 17 43.60 -31.86 19.42
C SER A 17 43.56 -30.57 20.26
N GLN A 18 44.71 -30.05 20.70
CA GLN A 18 44.83 -28.73 21.31
C GLN A 18 45.54 -27.81 20.31
N GLY A 19 44.84 -26.79 19.81
CA GLY A 19 45.45 -25.74 19.00
C GLY A 19 45.51 -25.96 17.49
N GLN A 20 44.61 -26.74 16.87
CA GLN A 20 44.50 -26.69 15.41
C GLN A 20 43.81 -25.37 15.02
N THR A 21 44.56 -24.53 14.30
CA THR A 21 44.09 -23.26 13.76
C THR A 21 43.17 -23.50 12.57
N VAL A 22 42.05 -22.77 12.54
CA VAL A 22 41.14 -22.67 11.39
C VAL A 22 41.80 -21.79 10.33
N TYR A 23 41.78 -22.24 9.08
CA TYR A 23 42.31 -21.45 7.98
C TYR A 23 41.29 -20.37 7.56
N ILE A 24 41.59 -19.11 7.86
CA ILE A 24 40.75 -17.96 7.53
C ILE A 24 41.58 -16.99 6.67
N PRO A 25 41.46 -17.04 5.33
CA PRO A 25 42.27 -16.23 4.42
C PRO A 25 41.84 -14.76 4.35
N ASP A 26 40.57 -14.46 4.59
CA ASP A 26 40.05 -13.09 4.61
C ASP A 26 40.42 -12.38 5.93
N ALA A 27 41.21 -11.32 5.81
CA ALA A 27 41.71 -10.59 6.97
C ALA A 27 40.60 -9.81 7.70
N SER A 28 39.58 -9.33 6.98
CA SER A 28 38.41 -8.68 7.59
C SER A 28 37.63 -9.69 8.40
N PHE A 29 37.37 -10.87 7.82
CA PHE A 29 36.64 -11.94 8.52
C PHE A 29 37.39 -12.37 9.79
N LYS A 30 38.71 -12.63 9.70
CA LYS A 30 39.49 -13.00 10.88
C LYS A 30 39.50 -11.91 11.95
N ALA A 31 39.67 -10.64 11.57
CA ALA A 31 39.67 -9.53 12.51
C ALA A 31 38.33 -9.41 13.25
N ILE A 32 37.21 -9.54 12.53
CA ILE A 32 35.87 -9.53 13.11
C ILE A 32 35.69 -10.69 14.11
N LEU A 33 36.11 -11.90 13.76
CA LEU A 33 36.02 -13.04 14.67
C LEU A 33 36.79 -12.82 15.98
N ILE A 34 37.97 -12.21 15.91
CA ILE A 34 38.76 -11.84 17.08
C ILE A 34 38.04 -10.76 17.89
N GLU A 35 37.47 -9.73 17.25
CA GLU A 35 36.78 -8.64 17.95
C GLU A 35 35.44 -9.07 18.57
N LEU A 36 34.81 -10.10 18.01
CA LEU A 36 33.67 -10.79 18.62
C LEU A 36 34.08 -11.61 19.87
N GLY A 37 35.36 -11.72 20.18
CA GLY A 37 35.87 -12.44 21.35
C GLY A 37 35.92 -13.95 21.18
N ILE A 38 35.93 -14.46 19.94
CA ILE A 38 36.01 -15.89 19.64
C ILE A 38 37.42 -16.43 19.91
N ASP A 39 38.46 -15.62 19.67
CA ASP A 39 39.84 -15.90 20.08
C ASP A 39 39.96 -15.79 21.62
N SER A 40 39.57 -16.87 22.30
CA SER A 40 39.45 -16.96 23.74
C SER A 40 40.81 -16.97 24.44
N ASN A 41 41.84 -17.44 23.75
CA ASN A 41 43.21 -17.52 24.28
C ASN A 41 44.08 -16.31 23.88
N ASN A 42 43.52 -15.38 23.08
CA ASN A 42 44.14 -14.15 22.59
C ASN A 42 45.47 -14.40 21.84
N ASN A 43 45.56 -15.50 21.09
CA ASN A 43 46.76 -15.84 20.32
C ASN A 43 46.78 -15.22 18.92
N GLY A 44 45.71 -14.53 18.52
CA GLY A 44 45.55 -13.86 17.22
C GLY A 44 45.08 -14.79 16.10
N GLU A 45 44.71 -16.02 16.41
CA GLU A 45 44.18 -17.03 15.50
C GLU A 45 42.91 -17.65 16.08
N ILE A 46 42.08 -18.24 15.22
CA ILE A 46 40.89 -18.97 15.66
C ILE A 46 41.20 -20.46 15.65
N GLU A 47 40.99 -21.15 16.76
CA GLU A 47 41.14 -22.61 16.86
C GLU A 47 39.81 -23.33 16.61
N TYR A 48 39.84 -24.58 16.14
CA TYR A 48 38.61 -25.37 15.92
C TYR A 48 37.75 -25.47 17.19
N SER A 49 38.37 -25.62 18.37
CA SER A 49 37.63 -25.66 19.64
C SER A 49 36.93 -24.34 19.99
N GLU A 50 37.44 -23.22 19.48
CA GLU A 50 36.82 -21.90 19.65
C GLU A 50 35.68 -21.71 18.65
N ALA A 51 35.85 -22.12 17.39
CA ALA A 51 34.77 -22.11 16.41
C ALA A 51 33.61 -23.06 16.80
N GLU A 52 33.92 -24.22 17.41
CA GLU A 52 32.93 -25.22 17.84
C GLU A 52 31.95 -24.71 18.90
N ILE A 53 32.33 -23.74 19.75
CA ILE A 53 31.43 -23.22 20.79
C ILE A 53 30.50 -22.11 20.29
N VAL A 54 30.73 -21.58 19.09
CA VAL A 54 29.96 -20.48 18.52
C VAL A 54 28.64 -20.99 17.94
N THR A 55 27.54 -20.43 18.43
CA THR A 55 26.18 -20.74 17.96
C THR A 55 25.56 -19.63 17.12
N GLU A 56 26.12 -18.42 17.18
CA GLU A 56 25.60 -17.24 16.47
C GLU A 56 26.74 -16.41 15.91
N LEU A 57 26.61 -15.94 14.68
CA LEU A 57 27.61 -15.10 14.02
C LEU A 57 26.95 -13.92 13.27
N PRO A 58 26.79 -12.76 13.93
CA PRO A 58 26.18 -11.56 13.36
C PRO A 58 27.23 -10.64 12.70
N LEU A 59 27.53 -10.88 11.42
CA LEU A 59 28.52 -10.16 10.63
C LEU A 59 27.97 -8.92 9.90
N PHE A 60 26.65 -8.74 9.79
CA PHE A 60 26.05 -7.60 9.05
C PHE A 60 26.42 -6.22 9.58
N SER A 61 26.56 -6.09 10.90
CA SER A 61 26.78 -4.78 11.55
C SER A 61 28.22 -4.25 11.40
N TRP A 62 29.11 -5.01 10.76
CA TRP A 62 30.52 -4.67 10.63
C TRP A 62 30.79 -3.81 9.39
N THR A 63 31.70 -2.87 9.53
CA THR A 63 32.06 -1.94 8.45
C THR A 63 33.13 -2.51 7.51
N GLU A 64 33.92 -3.45 8.01
CA GLU A 64 34.95 -4.17 7.30
C GLU A 64 34.30 -5.16 6.34
N ILE A 65 34.57 -4.99 5.05
CA ILE A 65 33.99 -5.84 4.00
C ILE A 65 34.64 -7.21 4.00
N ILE A 66 33.82 -8.25 4.16
CA ILE A 66 34.20 -9.65 3.99
C ILE A 66 33.96 -10.05 2.53
N SER A 67 34.95 -10.66 1.91
CA SER A 67 34.84 -11.18 0.53
C SER A 67 34.93 -12.70 0.46
N ASP A 68 35.52 -13.33 1.46
CA ASP A 68 35.71 -14.77 1.53
C ASP A 68 35.42 -15.29 2.96
N LEU A 69 34.41 -16.16 3.08
CA LEU A 69 34.02 -16.81 4.34
C LEU A 69 34.70 -18.16 4.58
N THR A 70 35.75 -18.52 3.83
CA THR A 70 36.56 -19.71 4.10
C THR A 70 36.98 -19.77 5.58
N GLY A 71 36.78 -20.92 6.21
CA GLY A 71 36.91 -21.13 7.65
C GLY A 71 35.56 -21.26 8.36
N ILE A 72 34.46 -20.82 7.76
CA ILE A 72 33.10 -20.97 8.32
C ILE A 72 32.70 -22.44 8.55
N GLU A 73 33.32 -23.37 7.80
CA GLU A 73 33.10 -24.80 7.95
C GLU A 73 33.52 -25.37 9.32
N ALA A 74 34.37 -24.65 10.07
CA ALA A 74 34.77 -25.02 11.43
C ALA A 74 33.70 -24.71 12.49
N PHE A 75 32.72 -23.86 12.17
CA PHE A 75 31.65 -23.42 13.07
C PHE A 75 30.49 -24.44 13.04
N ILE A 76 30.77 -25.68 13.42
CA ILE A 76 29.86 -26.82 13.22
C ILE A 76 28.57 -26.75 14.05
N ASN A 77 28.55 -25.99 15.16
CA ASN A 77 27.39 -25.80 16.03
C ASN A 77 26.65 -24.47 15.76
N LEU A 78 26.96 -23.79 14.66
CA LEU A 78 26.33 -22.52 14.28
C LEU A 78 24.84 -22.73 14.00
N GLU A 79 23.99 -21.98 14.71
CA GLU A 79 22.54 -22.00 14.57
C GLU A 79 22.02 -20.74 13.84
N TYR A 80 22.73 -19.62 13.93
CA TYR A 80 22.42 -18.35 13.28
C TYR A 80 23.65 -17.78 12.60
N LEU A 81 23.53 -17.51 11.30
CA LEU A 81 24.54 -16.79 10.52
C LEU A 81 23.87 -15.60 9.86
N ASP A 82 24.39 -14.40 10.11
CA ASP A 82 24.07 -13.21 9.35
C ASP A 82 25.35 -12.66 8.74
N CYS A 83 25.56 -12.95 7.46
CA CYS A 83 26.68 -12.46 6.66
C CYS A 83 26.21 -11.52 5.55
N GLY A 84 25.12 -10.78 5.76
CA GLY A 84 24.63 -9.82 4.80
C GLY A 84 25.48 -8.54 4.70
N ASN A 85 25.28 -7.76 3.63
CA ASN A 85 25.94 -6.48 3.37
C ASN A 85 27.48 -6.57 3.28
N HIS A 86 27.95 -7.53 2.49
CA HIS A 86 29.37 -7.81 2.27
C HIS A 86 29.65 -7.96 0.77
N ALA A 87 30.82 -8.50 0.41
CA ALA A 87 31.22 -8.75 -0.98
C ALA A 87 31.46 -10.23 -1.25
N ILE A 88 30.69 -11.12 -0.60
CA ILE A 88 30.85 -12.57 -0.70
C ILE A 88 30.30 -13.03 -2.06
N SER A 89 31.10 -13.75 -2.83
CA SER A 89 30.72 -14.26 -4.16
C SER A 89 30.23 -15.72 -4.15
N THR A 90 30.71 -16.53 -3.20
CA THR A 90 30.28 -17.92 -3.03
C THR A 90 30.13 -18.24 -1.55
N LEU A 91 29.09 -19.00 -1.19
CA LEU A 91 28.86 -19.40 0.18
C LEU A 91 28.56 -20.90 0.28
N ASP A 92 29.48 -21.66 0.89
CA ASP A 92 29.31 -23.08 1.19
C ASP A 92 29.10 -23.29 2.69
N LEU A 93 27.90 -23.73 3.06
CA LEU A 93 27.50 -23.99 4.45
C LEU A 93 27.26 -25.48 4.70
N SER A 94 27.79 -26.36 3.84
CA SER A 94 27.56 -27.81 3.93
C SER A 94 28.05 -28.45 5.25
N SER A 95 28.96 -27.81 5.97
CA SER A 95 29.41 -28.24 7.30
C SER A 95 28.57 -27.70 8.46
N ASN A 96 27.82 -26.61 8.25
CA ASN A 96 27.03 -25.93 9.28
C ASN A 96 25.63 -26.57 9.41
N THR A 97 25.61 -27.87 9.73
CA THR A 97 24.40 -28.71 9.70
C THR A 97 23.34 -28.37 10.77
N TYR A 98 23.72 -27.59 11.79
CA TYR A 98 22.82 -27.10 12.84
C TYR A 98 22.17 -25.74 12.53
N LEU A 99 22.49 -25.14 11.38
CA LEU A 99 22.02 -23.81 11.02
C LEU A 99 20.49 -23.78 10.90
N LYS A 100 19.86 -22.83 11.60
CA LYS A 100 18.40 -22.62 11.64
C LYS A 100 17.99 -21.35 10.92
N ILE A 101 18.83 -20.32 10.96
CA ILE A 101 18.57 -19.03 10.33
C ILE A 101 19.83 -18.62 9.56
N LEU A 102 19.63 -18.30 8.29
CA LEU A 102 20.65 -17.74 7.42
C LEU A 102 20.17 -16.39 6.87
N ASP A 103 20.98 -15.36 7.09
CA ASP A 103 20.93 -14.12 6.33
C ASP A 103 22.25 -13.94 5.56
N CYS A 104 22.16 -13.90 4.25
CA CYS A 104 23.27 -13.62 3.35
C CYS A 104 22.88 -12.58 2.28
N ALA A 105 21.91 -11.72 2.61
CA ALA A 105 21.42 -10.70 1.70
C ALA A 105 22.47 -9.62 1.37
N VAL A 106 22.28 -8.90 0.26
CA VAL A 106 23.14 -7.77 -0.14
C VAL A 106 24.60 -8.23 -0.23
N ASN A 107 24.84 -9.18 -1.13
CA ASN A 107 26.17 -9.70 -1.45
C ASN A 107 26.28 -9.79 -2.99
N VAL A 108 27.29 -10.51 -3.48
CA VAL A 108 27.46 -10.80 -4.91
C VAL A 108 27.42 -12.31 -5.16
N LEU A 109 26.61 -13.04 -4.39
CA LEU A 109 26.55 -14.50 -4.45
C LEU A 109 26.07 -14.98 -5.82
N ASP A 110 26.89 -15.74 -6.52
CA ASP A 110 26.48 -16.52 -7.69
C ASP A 110 26.15 -17.98 -7.34
N SER A 111 26.56 -18.42 -6.14
CA SER A 111 26.39 -19.78 -5.64
C SER A 111 26.17 -19.80 -4.11
N LEU A 112 25.14 -20.53 -3.69
CA LEU A 112 24.80 -20.79 -2.29
C LEU A 112 24.55 -22.29 -2.08
N ASN A 113 25.38 -22.93 -1.26
CA ASN A 113 25.23 -24.33 -0.89
C ASN A 113 24.72 -24.48 0.56
N VAL A 114 23.42 -24.74 0.68
CA VAL A 114 22.73 -25.04 1.96
C VAL A 114 22.21 -26.48 2.03
N THR A 115 22.70 -27.36 1.16
CA THR A 115 22.10 -28.69 0.95
C THR A 115 22.19 -29.63 2.16
N GLN A 116 23.08 -29.36 3.12
CA GLN A 116 23.21 -30.13 4.37
C GLN A 116 22.57 -29.42 5.58
N CYS A 117 22.06 -28.20 5.41
CA CYS A 117 21.49 -27.40 6.48
C CYS A 117 20.01 -27.77 6.73
N ILE A 118 19.76 -29.03 7.10
CA ILE A 118 18.41 -29.62 7.21
C ILE A 118 17.54 -28.99 8.32
N GLN A 119 18.15 -28.22 9.23
CA GLN A 119 17.48 -27.51 10.32
C GLN A 119 17.04 -26.09 9.94
N LEU A 120 17.37 -25.62 8.72
CA LEU A 120 17.02 -24.27 8.28
C LEU A 120 15.50 -24.07 8.30
N LYS A 121 15.12 -22.98 8.96
CA LYS A 121 13.76 -22.46 9.04
C LYS A 121 13.59 -21.15 8.29
N LYS A 122 14.67 -20.38 8.16
CA LYS A 122 14.65 -19.09 7.47
C LYS A 122 15.90 -18.91 6.63
N ILE A 123 15.69 -18.53 5.37
CA ILE A 123 16.74 -18.12 4.45
C ILE A 123 16.39 -16.74 3.90
N THR A 124 17.30 -15.79 4.11
CA THR A 124 17.28 -14.47 3.49
C THR A 124 18.51 -14.35 2.59
N CYS A 125 18.33 -14.27 1.28
CA CYS A 125 19.41 -14.19 0.30
C CYS A 125 19.11 -13.19 -0.83
N TYR A 126 18.34 -12.14 -0.51
CA TYR A 126 17.95 -11.11 -1.49
C TYR A 126 19.13 -10.18 -1.87
N PHE A 127 19.01 -9.46 -2.99
CA PHE A 127 20.10 -8.64 -3.57
C PHE A 127 21.40 -9.46 -3.72
N ASN A 128 21.35 -10.47 -4.57
CA ASN A 128 22.49 -11.30 -4.95
C ASN A 128 22.48 -11.54 -6.48
N GLN A 129 23.29 -12.48 -6.97
CA GLN A 129 23.40 -12.82 -8.39
C GLN A 129 23.01 -14.29 -8.64
N LEU A 130 22.19 -14.88 -7.76
CA LEU A 130 21.80 -16.29 -7.85
C LEU A 130 20.95 -16.54 -9.09
N ILE A 131 21.33 -17.55 -9.87
CA ILE A 131 20.54 -18.01 -11.03
C ILE A 131 19.62 -19.18 -10.66
N ASN A 132 19.96 -19.88 -9.58
CA ASN A 132 19.18 -20.96 -8.99
C ASN A 132 19.50 -21.05 -7.49
N ILE A 133 18.62 -21.73 -6.75
CA ILE A 133 18.84 -22.04 -5.33
C ILE A 133 18.36 -23.47 -5.07
N ASN A 134 19.20 -24.30 -4.44
CA ASN A 134 18.83 -25.66 -4.06
C ASN A 134 18.52 -25.76 -2.57
N ILE A 135 17.22 -25.81 -2.25
CA ILE A 135 16.67 -25.91 -0.89
C ILE A 135 15.86 -27.19 -0.67
N SER A 136 16.04 -28.19 -1.53
CA SER A 136 15.29 -29.46 -1.50
C SER A 136 15.43 -30.23 -0.18
N ASN A 137 16.53 -30.06 0.55
CA ASN A 137 16.78 -30.68 1.85
C ASN A 137 16.37 -29.80 3.05
N CYS A 138 15.99 -28.54 2.81
CA CYS A 138 15.54 -27.61 3.86
C CYS A 138 14.05 -27.87 4.18
N ILE A 139 13.72 -29.08 4.61
CA ILE A 139 12.31 -29.54 4.79
C ILE A 139 11.55 -28.78 5.90
N ASN A 140 12.28 -28.14 6.80
CA ASN A 140 11.73 -27.32 7.88
C ASN A 140 11.66 -25.83 7.53
N LEU A 141 11.92 -25.44 6.28
CA LEU A 141 11.91 -24.05 5.85
C LEU A 141 10.50 -23.45 5.99
N GLU A 142 10.40 -22.40 6.79
CA GLU A 142 9.19 -21.65 7.12
C GLU A 142 9.14 -20.33 6.35
N GLU A 143 10.29 -19.66 6.17
CA GLU A 143 10.43 -18.39 5.45
C GLU A 143 11.56 -18.44 4.41
N LEU A 144 11.25 -18.05 3.17
CA LEU A 144 12.22 -17.84 2.11
C LEU A 144 12.09 -16.42 1.54
N SER A 145 13.21 -15.70 1.50
CA SER A 145 13.35 -14.42 0.82
C SER A 145 14.53 -14.44 -0.14
N CYS A 146 14.26 -14.55 -1.44
CA CYS A 146 15.24 -14.63 -2.52
C CYS A 146 14.98 -13.61 -3.64
N HIS A 147 14.32 -12.50 -3.32
CA HIS A 147 14.07 -11.40 -4.27
C HIS A 147 15.36 -10.71 -4.74
N ASP A 148 15.29 -9.91 -5.79
CA ASP A 148 16.45 -9.21 -6.38
C ASP A 148 17.61 -10.17 -6.70
N ASN A 149 17.31 -11.19 -7.51
CA ASN A 149 18.28 -12.16 -8.00
C ASN A 149 18.09 -12.37 -9.51
N SER A 150 18.65 -13.44 -10.08
CA SER A 150 18.45 -13.84 -11.48
C SER A 150 17.86 -15.25 -11.56
N ILE A 151 17.07 -15.65 -10.56
CA ILE A 151 16.51 -17.00 -10.45
C ILE A 151 15.49 -17.20 -11.57
N ASN A 152 15.70 -18.22 -12.40
CA ASN A 152 14.79 -18.56 -13.49
C ASN A 152 13.82 -19.70 -13.17
N SER A 153 14.13 -20.48 -12.12
CA SER A 153 13.34 -21.61 -11.66
C SER A 153 13.65 -21.90 -10.19
N ILE A 154 12.61 -22.30 -9.46
CA ILE A 154 12.71 -22.68 -8.05
C ILE A 154 11.85 -23.91 -7.79
N ASP A 155 12.42 -24.91 -7.13
CA ASP A 155 11.68 -26.11 -6.69
C ASP A 155 11.40 -25.98 -5.19
N LEU A 156 10.11 -25.87 -4.87
CA LEU A 156 9.58 -25.72 -3.50
C LEU A 156 8.84 -26.96 -3.00
N SER A 157 8.88 -28.07 -3.75
CA SER A 157 8.06 -29.27 -3.50
C SER A 157 8.36 -29.94 -2.17
N SER A 158 9.59 -29.83 -1.66
CA SER A 158 10.00 -30.37 -0.34
C SER A 158 9.72 -29.43 0.83
N ASN A 159 9.45 -28.14 0.58
CA ASN A 159 9.37 -27.11 1.63
C ASN A 159 7.93 -26.97 2.15
N LEU A 160 7.38 -28.07 2.70
CA LEU A 160 5.97 -28.18 3.11
C LEU A 160 5.58 -27.25 4.28
N SER A 161 6.57 -26.76 5.02
CA SER A 161 6.38 -25.86 6.16
C SER A 161 6.34 -24.37 5.78
N LEU A 162 6.57 -24.05 4.50
CA LEU A 162 6.71 -22.68 4.02
C LEU A 162 5.41 -21.89 4.25
N ASN A 163 5.51 -20.81 5.02
CA ASN A 163 4.41 -19.89 5.31
C ASN A 163 4.62 -18.50 4.69
N LYS A 164 5.86 -18.17 4.32
CA LYS A 164 6.24 -16.92 3.68
C LYS A 164 7.21 -17.17 2.54
N LEU A 165 6.83 -16.71 1.35
CA LEU A 165 7.66 -16.72 0.16
C LEU A 165 7.75 -15.30 -0.41
N ILE A 166 8.98 -14.80 -0.55
CA ILE A 166 9.31 -13.54 -1.21
C ILE A 166 10.35 -13.86 -2.29
N CYS A 167 9.89 -13.91 -3.55
CA CYS A 167 10.71 -14.22 -4.72
C CYS A 167 10.44 -13.25 -5.88
N ASP A 168 10.06 -12.01 -5.56
CA ASP A 168 9.95 -10.91 -6.53
C ASP A 168 11.28 -10.55 -7.20
N ASP A 169 11.24 -9.74 -8.25
CA ASP A 169 12.43 -9.23 -8.95
C ASP A 169 13.39 -10.35 -9.37
N ASN A 170 12.86 -11.29 -10.16
CA ASN A 170 13.58 -12.46 -10.66
C ASN A 170 13.16 -12.78 -12.12
N LEU A 171 13.54 -13.94 -12.64
CA LEU A 171 13.24 -14.39 -14.00
C LEU A 171 12.37 -15.66 -14.00
N ILE A 172 11.59 -15.88 -12.94
CA ILE A 172 10.79 -17.09 -12.76
C ILE A 172 9.65 -17.07 -13.77
N SER A 173 9.53 -18.15 -14.56
CA SER A 173 8.45 -18.30 -15.56
C SER A 173 7.41 -19.36 -15.18
N ASN A 174 7.74 -20.22 -14.21
CA ASN A 174 6.85 -21.25 -13.68
C ASN A 174 7.10 -21.37 -12.17
N LEU A 175 6.02 -21.34 -11.40
CA LEU A 175 6.04 -21.48 -9.95
C LEU A 175 4.97 -22.49 -9.54
N ASP A 176 5.39 -23.66 -9.05
CA ASP A 176 4.49 -24.67 -8.51
C ASP A 176 4.43 -24.55 -6.98
N LEU A 177 3.26 -24.17 -6.46
CA LEU A 177 2.99 -24.01 -5.03
C LEU A 177 2.04 -25.09 -4.49
N SER A 178 1.77 -26.15 -5.25
CA SER A 178 0.77 -27.17 -4.92
C SER A 178 1.05 -27.93 -3.61
N GLN A 179 2.31 -27.95 -3.16
CA GLN A 179 2.72 -28.59 -1.91
C GLN A 179 2.83 -27.62 -0.73
N ASN A 180 2.85 -26.30 -0.97
CA ASN A 180 3.11 -25.28 0.05
C ASN A 180 1.79 -24.79 0.67
N LEU A 181 1.03 -25.72 1.25
CA LEU A 181 -0.34 -25.50 1.75
C LEU A 181 -0.43 -24.54 2.95
N ARG A 182 0.71 -24.18 3.56
CA ARG A 182 0.79 -23.30 4.73
C ARG A 182 1.11 -21.84 4.38
N LEU A 183 1.24 -21.52 3.09
CA LEU A 183 1.53 -20.17 2.63
C LEU A 183 0.46 -19.18 3.10
N LYS A 184 0.92 -18.11 3.77
CA LYS A 184 0.13 -16.97 4.23
C LYS A 184 0.54 -15.68 3.52
N TYR A 185 1.84 -15.52 3.28
CA TYR A 185 2.42 -14.36 2.64
C TYR A 185 3.15 -14.77 1.37
N LEU A 186 2.66 -14.31 0.22
CA LEU A 186 3.19 -14.66 -1.08
C LEU A 186 3.46 -13.39 -1.89
N ARG A 187 4.74 -13.17 -2.22
CA ARG A 187 5.21 -12.08 -3.07
C ARG A 187 6.07 -12.65 -4.20
N PHE A 188 5.64 -12.45 -5.44
CA PHE A 188 6.36 -12.87 -6.66
C PHE A 188 6.20 -11.85 -7.80
N ASP A 189 5.95 -10.58 -7.48
CA ASP A 189 5.95 -9.50 -8.46
C ASP A 189 7.25 -9.42 -9.27
N ASP A 190 7.20 -8.77 -10.43
CA ASP A 190 8.38 -8.55 -11.28
C ASP A 190 9.07 -9.87 -11.68
N ASN A 191 8.27 -10.76 -12.29
CA ASN A 191 8.70 -12.05 -12.82
C ASN A 191 8.07 -12.29 -14.21
N LEU A 192 8.21 -13.51 -14.75
CA LEU A 192 7.75 -13.90 -16.08
C LEU A 192 6.63 -14.96 -16.00
N ILE A 193 5.89 -15.02 -14.90
CA ILE A 193 4.89 -16.07 -14.65
C ILE A 193 3.64 -15.75 -15.48
N SER A 194 3.27 -16.70 -16.35
CA SER A 194 2.08 -16.58 -17.21
C SER A 194 0.86 -17.35 -16.72
N ASN A 195 1.07 -18.31 -15.80
CA ASN A 195 0.00 -19.09 -15.18
C ASN A 195 0.44 -19.51 -13.78
N LEU A 196 -0.47 -19.40 -12.81
CA LEU A 196 -0.30 -19.91 -11.46
C LEU A 196 -1.65 -20.42 -10.93
N SER A 197 -1.64 -21.61 -10.33
CA SER A 197 -2.79 -22.10 -9.58
C SER A 197 -2.55 -21.92 -8.08
N LEU A 198 -3.48 -21.24 -7.41
CA LEU A 198 -3.48 -21.04 -5.95
C LEU A 198 -4.64 -21.77 -5.26
N ALA A 199 -5.30 -22.69 -5.97
CA ALA A 199 -6.53 -23.33 -5.51
C ALA A 199 -6.37 -24.16 -4.22
N SER A 200 -5.15 -24.63 -3.93
CA SER A 200 -4.80 -25.39 -2.71
C SER A 200 -4.17 -24.54 -1.61
N ASN A 201 -3.87 -23.27 -1.88
CA ASN A 201 -3.19 -22.35 -0.96
C ASN A 201 -4.23 -21.45 -0.25
N ASP A 202 -5.25 -22.07 0.35
CA ASP A 202 -6.42 -21.40 0.94
C ASP A 202 -6.10 -20.44 2.11
N SER A 203 -4.92 -20.62 2.72
CA SER A 203 -4.44 -19.89 3.88
C SER A 203 -3.73 -18.57 3.54
N ILE A 204 -3.64 -18.19 2.26
CA ILE A 204 -3.02 -16.93 1.84
C ILE A 204 -3.81 -15.74 2.38
N GLU A 205 -3.12 -14.84 3.09
CA GLU A 205 -3.62 -13.59 3.67
C GLU A 205 -3.13 -12.38 2.86
N TYR A 206 -1.93 -12.47 2.28
CA TYR A 206 -1.31 -11.43 1.45
C TYR A 206 -0.80 -12.01 0.14
N LEU A 207 -1.26 -11.46 -0.99
CA LEU A 207 -0.80 -11.82 -2.33
C LEU A 207 -0.36 -10.58 -3.11
N ASN A 208 0.90 -10.55 -3.52
CA ASN A 208 1.40 -9.62 -4.52
C ASN A 208 1.99 -10.39 -5.71
N CYS A 209 1.36 -10.22 -6.86
CA CYS A 209 1.73 -10.81 -8.15
C CYS A 209 1.77 -9.75 -9.27
N ASN A 210 2.07 -8.50 -8.92
CA ASN A 210 2.21 -7.41 -9.88
C ASN A 210 3.24 -7.73 -10.97
N ASN A 211 3.16 -7.03 -12.11
CA ASN A 211 4.15 -7.07 -13.19
C ASN A 211 4.60 -8.50 -13.55
N ASN A 212 3.63 -9.29 -14.00
CA ASN A 212 3.82 -10.66 -14.48
C ASN A 212 3.06 -10.81 -15.82
N LEU A 213 2.90 -12.03 -16.30
CA LEU A 213 2.25 -12.33 -17.58
C LEU A 213 0.94 -13.11 -17.39
N LEU A 214 0.32 -13.05 -16.20
CA LEU A 214 -0.88 -13.81 -15.88
C LEU A 214 -2.05 -13.40 -16.78
N THR A 215 -2.71 -14.36 -17.41
CA THR A 215 -3.92 -14.13 -18.23
C THR A 215 -5.22 -14.32 -17.46
N ASP A 216 -5.15 -15.09 -16.38
CA ASP A 216 -6.27 -15.46 -15.52
C ASP A 216 -5.77 -15.64 -14.09
N LEU A 217 -6.58 -15.25 -13.12
CA LEU A 217 -6.27 -15.43 -11.70
C LEU A 217 -7.52 -15.87 -10.94
N ASN A 218 -7.51 -17.11 -10.45
CA ASN A 218 -8.61 -17.68 -9.67
C ASN A 218 -8.25 -17.74 -8.19
N LEU A 219 -8.93 -16.92 -7.39
CA LEU A 219 -8.77 -16.80 -5.94
C LEU A 219 -10.05 -17.16 -5.18
N ALA A 220 -11.01 -17.84 -5.82
CA ALA A 220 -12.32 -18.12 -5.22
C ALA A 220 -12.23 -18.90 -3.88
N ASN A 221 -11.19 -19.71 -3.70
CA ASN A 221 -10.96 -20.50 -2.49
C ASN A 221 -10.13 -19.76 -1.42
N ASN A 222 -9.51 -18.62 -1.73
CA ASN A 222 -8.60 -17.91 -0.84
C ASN A 222 -9.37 -16.97 0.11
N THR A 223 -10.27 -17.52 0.93
CA THR A 223 -11.19 -16.72 1.78
C THR A 223 -10.50 -15.97 2.92
N PHE A 224 -9.25 -16.32 3.23
CA PHE A 224 -8.41 -15.59 4.19
C PHE A 224 -7.67 -14.41 3.58
N LEU A 225 -7.72 -14.23 2.26
CA LEU A 225 -7.02 -13.14 1.58
C LEU A 225 -7.53 -11.79 2.06
N GLU A 226 -6.61 -10.95 2.53
CA GLU A 226 -6.89 -9.62 3.05
C GLU A 226 -6.53 -8.52 2.05
N LYS A 227 -5.45 -8.74 1.28
CA LYS A 227 -4.90 -7.78 0.35
C LYS A 227 -4.39 -8.45 -0.92
N LEU A 228 -4.77 -7.88 -2.06
CA LEU A 228 -4.43 -8.37 -3.39
C LEU A 228 -3.81 -7.25 -4.22
N TRP A 229 -2.61 -7.52 -4.73
CA TRP A 229 -1.98 -6.76 -5.81
C TRP A 229 -1.74 -7.69 -7.00
N CYS A 230 -2.41 -7.40 -8.11
CA CYS A 230 -2.29 -8.11 -9.38
C CYS A 230 -2.28 -7.15 -10.57
N GLU A 231 -1.71 -5.95 -10.37
CA GLU A 231 -1.53 -4.91 -11.38
C GLU A 231 -0.53 -5.34 -12.46
N GLU A 232 -0.58 -4.69 -13.62
CA GLU A 232 0.40 -4.89 -14.70
C GLU A 232 0.55 -6.36 -15.12
N ASN A 233 -0.59 -7.04 -15.30
CA ASN A 233 -0.66 -8.38 -15.86
C ASN A 233 -1.47 -8.34 -17.18
N GLN A 234 -1.89 -9.51 -17.67
CA GLN A 234 -2.73 -9.64 -18.86
C GLN A 234 -4.09 -10.23 -18.50
N LEU A 235 -4.57 -9.97 -17.28
CA LEU A 235 -5.76 -10.62 -16.74
C LEU A 235 -7.00 -10.25 -17.55
N SER A 236 -7.60 -11.25 -18.18
CA SER A 236 -8.93 -11.16 -18.80
C SER A 236 -10.04 -11.65 -17.85
N SER A 237 -9.67 -12.46 -16.86
CA SER A 237 -10.55 -12.96 -15.80
C SER A 237 -9.87 -12.88 -14.43
N LEU A 238 -10.60 -12.36 -13.46
CA LEU A 238 -10.21 -12.31 -12.05
C LEU A 238 -11.36 -12.85 -11.20
N GLN A 239 -11.19 -14.04 -10.63
CA GLN A 239 -12.20 -14.63 -9.75
C GLN A 239 -11.81 -14.37 -8.29
N LEU A 240 -12.60 -13.57 -7.58
CA LEU A 240 -12.32 -13.15 -6.22
C LEU A 240 -13.01 -14.08 -5.19
N PRO A 241 -12.47 -14.19 -3.97
CA PRO A 241 -13.14 -14.94 -2.90
C PRO A 241 -14.40 -14.21 -2.43
N SER A 242 -15.45 -14.96 -2.11
CA SER A 242 -16.57 -14.41 -1.32
C SER A 242 -16.15 -14.31 0.14
N SER A 243 -15.73 -13.12 0.59
CA SER A 243 -15.19 -12.91 1.93
C SER A 243 -15.42 -11.48 2.44
N ASN A 244 -15.37 -11.32 3.77
CA ASN A 244 -15.29 -10.01 4.44
C ASN A 244 -13.84 -9.63 4.81
N ASN A 245 -12.86 -10.49 4.50
CA ASN A 245 -11.45 -10.26 4.85
C ASN A 245 -10.75 -9.43 3.79
N LEU A 246 -11.10 -9.61 2.51
CA LEU A 246 -10.45 -8.91 1.41
C LEU A 246 -10.88 -7.44 1.41
N THR A 247 -9.98 -6.58 1.84
CA THR A 247 -10.23 -5.14 2.01
C THR A 247 -9.62 -4.33 0.89
N TRP A 248 -8.50 -4.78 0.31
CA TRP A 248 -7.71 -4.02 -0.67
C TRP A 248 -7.53 -4.83 -1.95
N ILE A 249 -7.96 -4.27 -3.08
CA ILE A 249 -7.77 -4.84 -4.41
C ILE A 249 -7.09 -3.81 -5.30
N TYR A 250 -5.92 -4.16 -5.82
CA TYR A 250 -5.18 -3.44 -6.84
C TYR A 250 -5.06 -4.35 -8.07
N CYS A 251 -5.87 -4.09 -9.09
CA CYS A 251 -5.93 -4.86 -10.33
C CYS A 251 -5.81 -3.97 -11.59
N SER A 252 -5.23 -2.79 -11.43
CA SER A 252 -5.02 -1.82 -12.51
C SER A 252 -4.10 -2.35 -13.61
N LYS A 253 -4.20 -1.80 -14.82
CA LYS A 253 -3.38 -2.16 -16.00
C LYS A 253 -3.48 -3.66 -16.33
N ASN A 254 -4.70 -4.12 -16.56
CA ASN A 254 -5.03 -5.47 -17.01
C ASN A 254 -5.96 -5.41 -18.24
N GLN A 255 -6.61 -6.52 -18.58
CA GLN A 255 -7.53 -6.64 -19.72
C GLN A 255 -8.95 -7.02 -19.26
N LEU A 256 -9.31 -6.65 -18.02
CA LEU A 256 -10.60 -7.01 -17.43
C LEU A 256 -11.73 -6.26 -18.14
N SER A 257 -12.76 -6.99 -18.58
CA SER A 257 -13.99 -6.41 -19.14
C SER A 257 -15.14 -6.36 -18.12
N GLU A 258 -15.01 -7.17 -17.06
CA GLU A 258 -15.89 -7.24 -15.90
C GLU A 258 -15.09 -7.60 -14.66
N ILE A 259 -15.64 -7.30 -13.49
CA ILE A 259 -15.13 -7.72 -12.19
C ILE A 259 -16.32 -7.95 -11.26
N ASP A 260 -16.43 -9.16 -10.69
CA ASP A 260 -17.49 -9.49 -9.73
C ASP A 260 -17.03 -9.17 -8.30
N LEU A 261 -17.62 -8.13 -7.71
CA LEU A 261 -17.34 -7.65 -6.36
C LEU A 261 -18.43 -8.02 -5.35
N SER A 262 -19.48 -8.73 -5.79
CA SER A 262 -20.68 -9.00 -4.98
C SER A 262 -20.37 -9.82 -3.72
N GLY A 263 -19.37 -10.70 -3.79
CA GLY A 263 -18.89 -11.50 -2.67
C GLY A 263 -17.88 -10.79 -1.76
N VAL A 264 -17.35 -9.63 -2.14
CA VAL A 264 -16.24 -8.94 -1.45
C VAL A 264 -16.77 -7.82 -0.54
N ILE A 265 -17.57 -8.19 0.45
CA ILE A 265 -18.32 -7.23 1.30
C ILE A 265 -17.42 -6.41 2.25
N GLY A 266 -16.17 -6.86 2.47
CA GLY A 266 -15.17 -6.16 3.28
C GLY A 266 -14.38 -5.09 2.53
N LEU A 267 -14.62 -4.90 1.22
CA LEU A 267 -13.83 -4.03 0.36
C LEU A 267 -13.82 -2.57 0.85
N GLU A 268 -12.62 -2.04 1.09
CA GLU A 268 -12.39 -0.65 1.47
C GLU A 268 -11.70 0.16 0.36
N ARG A 269 -10.86 -0.50 -0.44
CA ARG A 269 -10.07 0.13 -1.51
C ARG A 269 -10.07 -0.72 -2.76
N LEU A 270 -10.47 -0.12 -3.87
CA LEU A 270 -10.44 -0.71 -5.19
C LEU A 270 -9.68 0.19 -6.15
N PHE A 271 -8.65 -0.35 -6.79
CA PHE A 271 -7.97 0.26 -7.92
C PHE A 271 -8.05 -0.71 -9.09
N CYS A 272 -8.87 -0.38 -10.08
CA CYS A 272 -9.09 -1.14 -11.32
C CYS A 272 -8.86 -0.27 -12.56
N ASP A 273 -7.99 0.75 -12.44
CA ASP A 273 -7.65 1.68 -13.51
C ASP A 273 -7.03 0.96 -14.71
N TYR A 274 -7.12 1.53 -15.92
CA TYR A 274 -6.51 0.96 -17.13
C TYR A 274 -6.95 -0.49 -17.38
N ASN A 275 -8.26 -0.70 -17.49
CA ASN A 275 -8.87 -1.96 -17.89
C ASN A 275 -9.83 -1.69 -19.06
N SER A 276 -10.79 -2.58 -19.30
CA SER A 276 -11.85 -2.42 -20.31
C SER A 276 -13.23 -2.62 -19.68
N LEU A 277 -13.40 -2.23 -18.40
CA LEU A 277 -14.65 -2.38 -17.67
C LEU A 277 -15.74 -1.51 -18.29
N SER A 278 -16.88 -2.14 -18.62
CA SER A 278 -18.07 -1.47 -19.15
C SER A 278 -19.13 -1.17 -18.08
N ALA A 279 -19.09 -1.92 -16.98
CA ALA A 279 -19.90 -1.71 -15.80
C ALA A 279 -19.08 -2.01 -14.55
N LEU A 280 -19.48 -1.39 -13.44
CA LEU A 280 -18.89 -1.64 -12.13
C LEU A 280 -20.01 -1.59 -11.08
N ASP A 281 -20.40 -2.77 -10.60
CA ASP A 281 -21.39 -2.92 -9.53
C ASP A 281 -20.70 -2.82 -8.16
N LEU A 282 -21.16 -1.88 -7.33
CA LEU A 282 -20.60 -1.56 -6.01
C LEU A 282 -21.63 -1.71 -4.88
N ASP A 283 -22.81 -2.27 -5.16
CA ASP A 283 -23.97 -2.27 -4.25
C ASP A 283 -23.71 -3.04 -2.94
N ASN A 284 -22.79 -4.01 -2.98
CA ASN A 284 -22.45 -4.84 -1.82
C ASN A 284 -21.21 -4.33 -1.05
N ASN A 285 -20.55 -3.28 -1.54
CA ASN A 285 -19.28 -2.79 -1.01
C ASN A 285 -19.49 -1.56 -0.10
N TYR A 286 -20.32 -1.71 0.93
CA TYR A 286 -20.72 -0.63 1.85
C TYR A 286 -19.56 0.05 2.60
N ASN A 287 -18.42 -0.63 2.70
CA ASN A 287 -17.21 -0.15 3.37
C ASN A 287 -16.23 0.56 2.42
N LEU A 288 -16.56 0.70 1.13
CA LEU A 288 -15.68 1.28 0.12
C LEU A 288 -15.41 2.76 0.43
N LYS A 289 -14.14 3.08 0.68
CA LYS A 289 -13.63 4.43 0.97
C LYS A 289 -12.93 5.04 -0.23
N VAL A 290 -12.23 4.22 -1.02
CA VAL A 290 -11.41 4.70 -2.14
C VAL A 290 -11.68 3.87 -3.38
N LEU A 291 -12.01 4.55 -4.47
CA LEU A 291 -12.21 3.96 -5.79
C LEU A 291 -11.30 4.65 -6.82
N GLY A 292 -10.44 3.86 -7.46
CA GLY A 292 -9.76 4.20 -8.71
C GLY A 292 -10.29 3.29 -9.83
N CYS A 293 -10.90 3.88 -10.84
CA CYS A 293 -11.47 3.19 -12.01
C CYS A 293 -11.20 3.97 -13.30
N ALA A 294 -10.15 4.79 -13.32
CA ALA A 294 -9.79 5.61 -14.45
C ALA A 294 -9.41 4.76 -15.67
N TYR A 295 -9.52 5.31 -16.87
CA TYR A 295 -9.13 4.64 -18.11
C TYR A 295 -9.84 3.29 -18.30
N ASN A 296 -11.17 3.32 -18.20
CA ASN A 296 -12.07 2.22 -18.53
C ASN A 296 -13.08 2.71 -19.59
N ILE A 297 -14.17 1.97 -19.82
CA ILE A 297 -15.26 2.34 -20.73
C ILE A 297 -16.60 2.42 -19.99
N LEU A 298 -16.58 2.82 -18.71
CA LEU A 298 -17.75 2.92 -17.86
C LEU A 298 -18.69 4.04 -18.36
N GLU A 299 -19.99 3.78 -18.38
CA GLU A 299 -21.00 4.77 -18.78
C GLU A 299 -21.76 5.38 -17.59
N ASN A 300 -21.79 4.67 -16.46
CA ASN A 300 -22.47 5.06 -15.24
C ASN A 300 -21.72 4.52 -14.02
N LEU A 301 -21.85 5.21 -12.89
CA LEU A 301 -21.43 4.76 -11.57
C LEU A 301 -22.52 5.11 -10.56
N ASP A 302 -22.94 4.14 -9.76
CA ASP A 302 -23.87 4.33 -8.65
C ASP A 302 -23.10 4.22 -7.34
N PHE A 303 -23.22 5.24 -6.49
CA PHE A 303 -22.57 5.31 -5.18
C PHE A 303 -23.57 5.32 -4.02
N SER A 304 -24.85 5.06 -4.28
CA SER A 304 -25.94 5.12 -3.29
C SER A 304 -25.76 4.13 -2.14
N TYR A 305 -25.03 3.04 -2.35
CA TYR A 305 -24.70 2.04 -1.33
C TYR A 305 -23.29 2.19 -0.75
N ASN A 306 -22.54 3.25 -1.10
CA ASN A 306 -21.18 3.48 -0.62
C ASN A 306 -21.09 4.78 0.22
N PRO A 307 -21.79 4.85 1.38
CA PRO A 307 -21.94 6.08 2.16
C PRO A 307 -20.64 6.60 2.79
N VAL A 308 -19.62 5.75 2.90
CA VAL A 308 -18.31 6.09 3.49
C VAL A 308 -17.24 6.43 2.46
N LEU A 309 -17.63 6.66 1.20
CA LEU A 309 -16.71 7.00 0.13
C LEU A 309 -16.02 8.35 0.40
N GLU A 310 -14.68 8.33 0.39
CA GLU A 310 -13.83 9.49 0.66
C GLU A 310 -13.09 9.97 -0.58
N SER A 311 -12.81 9.08 -1.54
CA SER A 311 -12.05 9.42 -2.75
C SER A 311 -12.52 8.62 -3.95
N VAL A 312 -12.76 9.31 -5.06
CA VAL A 312 -13.12 8.73 -6.36
C VAL A 312 -12.21 9.27 -7.45
N GLY A 313 -11.58 8.37 -8.19
CA GLY A 313 -10.94 8.64 -9.47
C GLY A 313 -11.61 7.84 -10.57
N CYS A 314 -12.29 8.53 -11.50
CA CYS A 314 -12.98 7.94 -12.65
C CYS A 314 -12.58 8.63 -13.97
N VAL A 315 -11.36 9.19 -14.00
CA VAL A 315 -10.79 9.92 -15.14
C VAL A 315 -10.81 9.07 -16.41
N SER A 316 -11.09 9.67 -17.57
CA SER A 316 -11.07 8.98 -18.87
C SER A 316 -11.98 7.75 -18.93
N ASN A 317 -13.28 7.98 -18.80
CA ASN A 317 -14.35 7.00 -19.05
C ASN A 317 -15.39 7.61 -20.01
N ASN A 318 -16.52 6.93 -20.20
CA ASN A 318 -17.67 7.43 -20.96
C ASN A 318 -18.83 7.82 -20.03
N ILE A 319 -18.53 8.22 -18.79
CA ILE A 319 -19.56 8.47 -17.78
C ILE A 319 -20.33 9.73 -18.16
N THR A 320 -21.66 9.65 -18.16
CA THR A 320 -22.52 10.80 -18.49
C THR A 320 -23.24 11.36 -17.27
N ASN A 321 -23.39 10.56 -16.22
CA ASN A 321 -24.01 10.97 -14.97
C ASN A 321 -23.38 10.23 -13.79
N ILE A 322 -23.13 10.95 -12.69
CA ILE A 322 -22.83 10.39 -11.36
C ILE A 322 -23.61 11.20 -10.33
N ASP A 323 -24.22 10.52 -9.37
CA ASP A 323 -24.78 11.16 -8.19
C ASP A 323 -23.81 10.96 -7.02
N VAL A 324 -23.20 12.06 -6.58
CA VAL A 324 -22.29 12.08 -5.41
C VAL A 324 -22.91 12.84 -4.23
N THR A 325 -24.15 13.31 -4.35
CA THR A 325 -24.76 14.25 -3.39
C THR A 325 -25.00 13.65 -2.01
N ASN A 326 -25.04 12.32 -1.91
CA ASN A 326 -25.17 11.57 -0.66
C ASN A 326 -23.83 11.05 -0.12
N ASN A 327 -22.72 11.15 -0.87
CA ASN A 327 -21.38 10.78 -0.42
C ASN A 327 -20.75 11.95 0.35
N LEU A 328 -21.34 12.29 1.49
CA LEU A 328 -21.00 13.49 2.25
C LEU A 328 -19.55 13.48 2.78
N LEU A 329 -18.91 12.30 2.89
CA LEU A 329 -17.51 12.17 3.32
C LEU A 329 -16.48 12.34 2.19
N LEU A 330 -16.92 12.62 0.96
CA LEU A 330 -16.05 12.75 -0.21
C LEU A 330 -15.11 13.96 -0.09
N LYS A 331 -13.80 13.69 -0.18
CA LYS A 331 -12.71 14.67 -0.12
C LYS A 331 -12.02 14.87 -1.47
N THR A 332 -12.03 13.82 -2.30
CA THR A 332 -11.38 13.82 -3.61
C THR A 332 -12.32 13.31 -4.68
N LEU A 333 -12.48 14.08 -5.76
CA LEU A 333 -13.21 13.66 -6.95
C LEU A 333 -12.43 14.03 -8.22
N TRP A 334 -11.90 13.02 -8.92
CA TRP A 334 -11.26 13.16 -10.22
C TRP A 334 -12.15 12.58 -11.31
N ALA A 335 -12.90 13.43 -12.00
CA ALA A 335 -13.93 13.07 -12.97
C ALA A 335 -13.62 13.55 -14.40
N ASP A 336 -12.38 13.92 -14.67
CA ASP A 336 -11.94 14.52 -15.93
C ASP A 336 -12.04 13.57 -17.11
N SER A 337 -12.18 14.12 -18.31
CA SER A 337 -12.25 13.38 -19.57
C SER A 337 -13.40 12.37 -19.58
N ASN A 338 -14.56 12.80 -19.11
CA ASN A 338 -15.85 12.12 -19.24
C ASN A 338 -16.79 13.03 -20.05
N PRO A 339 -16.88 12.84 -21.39
CA PRO A 339 -17.61 13.77 -22.23
C PRO A 339 -19.10 13.83 -21.84
N SER A 340 -19.56 15.00 -21.41
CA SER A 340 -20.91 15.31 -20.88
C SER A 340 -21.11 15.18 -19.37
N LEU A 341 -20.08 14.84 -18.60
CA LEU A 341 -20.22 14.68 -17.15
C LEU A 341 -20.12 16.02 -16.40
N ASN A 342 -21.20 16.41 -15.73
CA ASN A 342 -21.21 17.55 -14.81
C ASN A 342 -21.81 17.13 -13.47
N PRO A 343 -21.00 16.66 -12.49
CA PRO A 343 -21.52 16.17 -11.23
C PRO A 343 -22.03 17.32 -10.35
N ASP A 344 -23.17 17.14 -9.71
CA ASP A 344 -23.62 18.03 -8.64
C ASP A 344 -22.81 17.74 -7.38
N ILE A 345 -21.90 18.66 -7.04
CA ILE A 345 -21.03 18.56 -5.86
C ILE A 345 -21.45 19.48 -4.71
N SER A 346 -22.65 20.07 -4.78
CA SER A 346 -23.12 21.10 -3.86
C SER A 346 -23.22 20.64 -2.40
N ASN A 347 -23.38 19.34 -2.16
CA ASN A 347 -23.42 18.72 -0.83
C ASN A 347 -22.05 18.18 -0.36
N ASN A 348 -21.04 18.08 -1.24
CA ASN A 348 -19.73 17.53 -0.92
C ASN A 348 -18.79 18.62 -0.37
N ILE A 349 -19.20 19.24 0.73
CA ILE A 349 -18.50 20.40 1.31
C ILE A 349 -17.11 20.07 1.88
N LEU A 350 -16.78 18.78 2.04
CA LEU A 350 -15.46 18.30 2.47
C LEU A 350 -14.48 18.10 1.30
N LEU A 351 -14.87 18.37 0.06
CA LEU A 351 -13.97 18.28 -1.09
C LEU A 351 -12.77 19.23 -0.93
N THR A 352 -11.57 18.67 -1.01
CA THR A 352 -10.30 19.39 -1.05
C THR A 352 -9.65 19.30 -2.44
N TYR A 353 -9.92 18.22 -3.18
CA TYR A 353 -9.42 17.99 -4.54
C TYR A 353 -10.59 17.74 -5.50
N TYR A 354 -10.73 18.58 -6.52
CA TYR A 354 -11.74 18.39 -7.56
C TYR A 354 -11.17 18.59 -8.96
N GLY A 355 -11.43 17.63 -9.85
CA GLY A 355 -11.14 17.74 -11.25
C GLY A 355 -12.31 17.32 -12.13
N CYS A 356 -12.62 18.16 -13.10
CA CYS A 356 -13.69 17.98 -14.08
C CYS A 356 -13.29 18.49 -15.46
N SER A 357 -11.98 18.48 -15.76
CA SER A 357 -11.44 18.96 -17.03
C SER A 357 -11.92 18.11 -18.19
N ASN A 358 -12.12 18.69 -19.37
CA ASN A 358 -12.49 17.96 -20.59
C ASN A 358 -13.82 17.18 -20.47
N ASN A 359 -14.84 17.82 -19.91
CA ASN A 359 -16.16 17.19 -19.69
C ASN A 359 -17.30 17.86 -20.46
N ASN A 360 -17.01 18.88 -21.27
CA ASN A 360 -18.01 19.69 -21.99
C ASN A 360 -18.96 20.46 -21.03
N ILE A 361 -18.43 20.96 -19.92
CA ILE A 361 -19.17 21.73 -18.90
C ILE A 361 -19.34 23.19 -19.34
N SER A 362 -20.58 23.67 -19.45
CA SER A 362 -20.88 25.07 -19.76
C SER A 362 -21.09 25.96 -18.52
N SER A 363 -21.45 25.34 -17.40
CA SER A 363 -21.69 26.02 -16.11
C SER A 363 -21.34 25.08 -14.97
N LEU A 364 -20.62 25.61 -13.99
CA LEU A 364 -20.16 24.86 -12.82
C LEU A 364 -20.41 25.69 -11.57
N ASP A 365 -21.01 25.07 -10.56
CA ASP A 365 -21.17 25.66 -9.24
C ASP A 365 -20.27 24.92 -8.24
N ILE A 366 -19.32 25.65 -7.67
CA ILE A 366 -18.40 25.17 -6.63
C ILE A 366 -18.46 26.04 -5.36
N THR A 367 -19.48 26.89 -5.24
CA THR A 367 -19.56 27.91 -4.19
C THR A 367 -19.69 27.33 -2.78
N ASN A 368 -20.28 26.12 -2.66
CA ASN A 368 -20.36 25.39 -1.39
C ASN A 368 -19.09 24.60 -1.03
N ASN A 369 -18.14 24.43 -1.96
CA ASN A 369 -16.94 23.63 -1.75
C ASN A 369 -15.78 24.50 -1.25
N ILE A 370 -16.01 25.16 -0.11
CA ILE A 370 -15.11 26.18 0.46
C ILE A 370 -13.74 25.62 0.87
N ASN A 371 -13.65 24.31 1.07
CA ASN A 371 -12.42 23.60 1.47
C ASN A 371 -11.54 23.18 0.29
N LEU A 372 -11.89 23.53 -0.96
CA LEU A 372 -11.08 23.19 -2.12
C LEU A 372 -9.68 23.81 -2.03
N GLU A 373 -8.67 22.96 -2.10
CA GLU A 373 -7.25 23.35 -2.15
C GLU A 373 -6.68 23.22 -3.56
N PHE A 374 -7.20 22.25 -4.33
CA PHE A 374 -6.77 21.97 -5.70
C PHE A 374 -7.99 21.81 -6.59
N PHE A 375 -8.04 22.59 -7.66
CA PHE A 375 -9.15 22.59 -8.60
C PHE A 375 -8.65 22.58 -10.05
N ARG A 376 -9.17 21.67 -10.87
CA ARG A 376 -8.92 21.64 -12.32
C ARG A 376 -10.23 21.52 -13.11
N CYS A 377 -10.47 22.46 -14.01
CA CYS A 377 -11.64 22.46 -14.88
C CYS A 377 -11.31 22.87 -16.32
N GLY A 378 -10.04 22.70 -16.73
CA GLY A 378 -9.59 23.02 -18.08
C GLY A 378 -10.38 22.29 -19.19
N LEU A 379 -10.21 22.71 -20.44
CA LEU A 379 -10.82 22.07 -21.62
C LEU A 379 -12.35 22.00 -21.53
N ASN A 380 -13.00 23.01 -20.96
CA ASN A 380 -14.46 23.11 -20.88
C ASN A 380 -14.95 24.42 -21.53
N PRO A 381 -16.12 24.42 -22.19
CA PRO A 381 -16.75 25.61 -22.76
C PRO A 381 -17.44 26.46 -21.68
N ILE A 382 -16.76 26.69 -20.56
CA ILE A 382 -17.27 27.49 -19.44
C ILE A 382 -17.06 28.98 -19.74
N VAL A 383 -18.12 29.78 -19.60
CA VAL A 383 -18.08 31.23 -19.93
C VAL A 383 -17.72 32.08 -18.71
N SER A 384 -18.13 31.63 -17.53
CA SER A 384 -17.90 32.33 -16.27
C SER A 384 -17.69 31.32 -15.15
N LEU A 385 -16.83 31.65 -14.20
CA LEU A 385 -16.50 30.79 -13.07
C LEU A 385 -16.54 31.59 -11.77
N ASP A 386 -17.27 31.10 -10.77
CA ASP A 386 -17.32 31.72 -9.46
C ASP A 386 -16.39 31.01 -8.47
N LEU A 387 -15.34 31.70 -8.03
CA LEU A 387 -14.37 31.23 -7.04
C LEU A 387 -14.48 32.00 -5.72
N THR A 388 -15.49 32.86 -5.55
CA THR A 388 -15.55 33.87 -4.48
C THR A 388 -15.39 33.29 -3.08
N TYR A 389 -15.85 32.06 -2.85
CA TYR A 389 -15.82 31.40 -1.54
C TYR A 389 -14.74 30.32 -1.41
N ASN A 390 -13.94 30.08 -2.45
CA ASN A 390 -12.91 29.02 -2.46
C ASN A 390 -11.54 29.57 -2.03
N THR A 391 -11.48 30.25 -0.88
CA THR A 391 -10.29 30.96 -0.39
C THR A 391 -9.11 30.05 -0.03
N GLN A 392 -9.37 28.75 0.12
CA GLN A 392 -8.36 27.73 0.43
C GLN A 392 -7.59 27.24 -0.81
N LEU A 393 -7.99 27.66 -2.02
CA LEU A 393 -7.34 27.22 -3.25
C LEU A 393 -5.87 27.62 -3.30
N THR A 394 -4.99 26.64 -3.47
CA THR A 394 -3.55 26.82 -3.70
C THR A 394 -3.16 26.51 -5.14
N TYR A 395 -3.99 25.74 -5.86
CA TYR A 395 -3.78 25.40 -7.25
C TYR A 395 -5.09 25.43 -8.06
N ILE A 396 -5.07 26.15 -9.17
CA ILE A 396 -6.19 26.32 -10.09
C ILE A 396 -5.69 26.02 -11.51
N GLU A 397 -6.30 25.04 -12.18
CA GLU A 397 -6.08 24.77 -13.61
C GLU A 397 -7.35 25.05 -14.42
N ILE A 398 -7.27 26.04 -15.31
CA ILE A 398 -8.33 26.43 -16.26
C ILE A 398 -7.83 26.36 -17.70
N ARG A 399 -6.79 25.56 -17.99
CA ARG A 399 -6.17 25.53 -19.33
C ARG A 399 -7.19 25.29 -20.44
N GLU A 400 -7.02 25.98 -21.57
CA GLU A 400 -7.82 25.77 -22.80
C GLU A 400 -9.36 25.92 -22.63
N CYS A 401 -9.83 26.62 -21.59
CA CYS A 401 -11.21 27.14 -21.52
C CYS A 401 -11.35 28.40 -22.40
N PHE A 402 -11.42 28.23 -23.72
CA PHE A 402 -11.36 29.33 -24.68
C PHE A 402 -12.54 30.32 -24.60
N ASP A 403 -13.68 29.87 -24.07
CA ASP A 403 -14.91 30.68 -23.94
C ASP A 403 -14.98 31.45 -22.60
N LEU A 404 -13.99 31.29 -21.71
CA LEU A 404 -14.00 31.89 -20.38
C LEU A 404 -13.71 33.39 -20.45
N GLU A 405 -14.71 34.19 -20.07
CA GLU A 405 -14.67 35.66 -20.14
C GLU A 405 -14.55 36.30 -18.75
N GLU A 406 -15.13 35.69 -17.72
CA GLU A 406 -15.24 36.28 -16.38
C GLU A 406 -14.95 35.28 -15.26
N ILE A 407 -14.21 35.73 -14.24
CA ILE A 407 -13.97 34.95 -13.02
C ILE A 407 -14.25 35.83 -11.81
N CYS A 408 -15.21 35.40 -10.98
CA CYS A 408 -15.41 35.98 -9.66
C CYS A 408 -14.34 35.44 -8.71
N VAL A 409 -13.67 36.33 -7.97
CA VAL A 409 -12.57 35.99 -7.06
C VAL A 409 -12.75 36.66 -5.71
N TRP A 410 -12.11 36.11 -4.68
CA TRP A 410 -12.18 36.63 -3.31
C TRP A 410 -11.29 37.85 -3.06
N GLU A 411 -10.24 38.05 -3.86
CA GLU A 411 -9.29 39.15 -3.72
C GLU A 411 -8.68 39.58 -5.08
N LEU A 412 -8.34 40.86 -5.19
CA LEU A 412 -7.55 41.43 -6.29
C LEU A 412 -6.27 42.10 -5.76
N PRO A 413 -5.11 41.98 -6.46
CA PRO A 413 -4.93 41.31 -7.76
C PRO A 413 -4.97 39.78 -7.65
N PHE A 414 -5.44 39.13 -8.71
CA PHE A 414 -5.55 37.67 -8.80
C PHE A 414 -4.51 37.10 -9.79
N PRO A 415 -3.91 35.93 -9.51
CA PRO A 415 -4.01 35.16 -8.28
C PRO A 415 -3.26 35.83 -7.10
N PRO A 416 -3.75 35.70 -5.85
CA PRO A 416 -3.02 36.19 -4.68
C PRO A 416 -1.75 35.36 -4.43
N SER A 417 -0.88 35.85 -3.54
CA SER A 417 0.37 35.16 -3.20
C SER A 417 0.10 33.76 -2.65
N GLY A 418 0.84 32.76 -3.15
CA GLY A 418 0.70 31.35 -2.74
C GLY A 418 -0.27 30.54 -3.60
N VAL A 419 -1.05 31.20 -4.47
CA VAL A 419 -1.97 30.53 -5.39
C VAL A 419 -1.33 30.37 -6.76
N THR A 420 -1.28 29.14 -7.25
CA THR A 420 -0.79 28.81 -8.60
C THR A 420 -1.95 28.75 -9.57
N LEU A 421 -1.93 29.60 -10.60
CA LEU A 421 -2.89 29.59 -11.70
C LEU A 421 -2.25 29.05 -12.98
N SER A 422 -2.70 27.87 -13.42
CA SER A 422 -2.37 27.24 -14.69
C SER A 422 -3.47 27.53 -15.72
N ALA A 423 -3.21 28.45 -16.65
CA ALA A 423 -4.16 28.86 -17.68
C ALA A 423 -3.56 28.77 -19.09
N TYR A 424 -2.76 27.73 -19.35
CA TYR A 424 -2.18 27.47 -20.66
C TYR A 424 -3.25 27.45 -21.75
N GLY A 425 -2.95 28.03 -22.92
CA GLY A 425 -3.90 28.11 -24.03
C GLY A 425 -4.94 29.24 -23.91
N ILE A 426 -5.03 29.95 -22.78
CA ILE A 426 -5.89 31.14 -22.65
C ILE A 426 -5.05 32.41 -22.58
N ASN A 427 -5.55 33.49 -23.18
CA ASN A 427 -5.02 34.82 -22.91
C ASN A 427 -5.65 35.39 -21.62
N ILE A 428 -4.96 35.20 -20.50
CA ILE A 428 -5.42 35.67 -19.17
C ILE A 428 -5.74 37.18 -19.18
N GLY A 429 -5.06 37.98 -20.01
CA GLY A 429 -5.31 39.42 -20.11
C GLY A 429 -6.69 39.79 -20.68
N ASN A 430 -7.40 38.82 -21.26
CA ASN A 430 -8.78 39.00 -21.75
C ASN A 430 -9.84 38.56 -20.72
N ILE A 431 -9.44 37.88 -19.64
CA ILE A 431 -10.37 37.44 -18.59
C ILE A 431 -10.63 38.62 -17.65
N ASN A 432 -11.91 38.91 -17.41
CA ASN A 432 -12.34 39.88 -16.43
C ASN A 432 -12.36 39.25 -15.03
N PHE A 433 -11.41 39.63 -14.17
CA PHE A 433 -11.43 39.25 -12.76
C PHE A 433 -12.18 40.30 -11.93
N ILE A 434 -13.22 39.88 -11.21
CA ILE A 434 -14.06 40.77 -10.42
C ILE A 434 -14.31 40.22 -9.02
N ILE A 435 -14.57 41.10 -8.07
CA ILE A 435 -15.06 40.73 -6.74
C ILE A 435 -16.59 40.70 -6.83
N CYS A 436 -17.19 39.51 -6.70
CA CYS A 436 -18.62 39.33 -6.91
C CYS A 436 -19.47 39.44 -5.63
N THR A 437 -18.85 39.61 -4.45
CA THR A 437 -19.57 39.89 -3.21
C THR A 437 -19.77 41.40 -2.99
N THR A 438 -20.96 41.78 -2.54
CA THR A 438 -21.24 43.15 -2.06
C THR A 438 -21.08 43.30 -0.55
N ASP A 439 -20.97 42.20 0.18
CA ASP A 439 -20.66 42.15 1.60
C ASP A 439 -19.40 41.31 1.75
N THR A 440 -18.29 41.92 2.19
CA THR A 440 -17.13 41.17 2.65
C THR A 440 -17.54 40.39 3.90
N PRO A 441 -17.66 39.05 3.88
CA PRO A 441 -17.65 38.33 5.14
C PRO A 441 -16.30 38.65 5.77
N GLU A 442 -16.28 39.08 7.04
CA GLU A 442 -15.04 39.04 7.81
C GLU A 442 -14.63 37.57 7.90
N PHE A 443 -13.73 37.15 7.00
CA PHE A 443 -13.21 35.79 6.93
C PHE A 443 -12.33 35.56 8.16
N THR A 444 -12.89 34.90 9.16
CA THR A 444 -12.15 34.18 10.17
C THR A 444 -11.71 32.84 9.60
N ASP A 445 -10.47 32.47 9.88
CA ASP A 445 -9.80 31.24 9.47
C ASP A 445 -10.72 30.00 9.59
N PRO A 446 -10.98 29.25 8.49
CA PRO A 446 -11.82 28.04 8.51
C PRO A 446 -11.28 26.92 9.41
N SER A 447 -10.04 27.02 9.91
CA SER A 447 -9.49 26.13 10.93
C SER A 447 -10.02 26.39 12.35
N THR A 448 -10.75 27.49 12.56
CA THR A 448 -11.44 27.77 13.82
C THR A 448 -12.91 27.36 13.70
N GLN A 449 -13.25 26.13 14.09
CA GLN A 449 -14.66 25.72 14.25
C GLN A 449 -15.39 26.75 15.14
N GLU A 450 -16.30 27.53 14.56
CA GLU A 450 -17.10 28.54 15.28
C GLU A 450 -18.24 27.92 16.11
N PHE A 451 -18.37 26.59 16.04
CA PHE A 451 -19.32 25.81 16.80
C PHE A 451 -18.60 24.64 17.46
N ASN A 452 -19.13 24.22 18.61
CA ASN A 452 -18.62 23.10 19.38
C ASN A 452 -19.78 22.13 19.63
N ILE A 453 -19.51 20.84 19.47
CA ILE A 453 -20.52 19.80 19.66
C ILE A 453 -20.16 18.99 20.92
N TYR A 454 -21.01 19.08 21.94
CA TYR A 454 -20.72 18.45 23.23
C TYR A 454 -21.97 17.85 23.90
N PRO A 455 -21.86 16.65 24.50
CA PRO A 455 -20.71 15.74 24.43
C PRO A 455 -20.61 15.03 23.07
N ASN A 456 -19.39 14.77 22.58
CA ASN A 456 -19.10 13.91 21.44
C ASN A 456 -17.81 13.10 21.74
N PRO A 457 -17.85 11.76 21.93
CA PRO A 457 -19.02 10.88 21.80
C PRO A 457 -20.17 11.22 22.77
N SER A 458 -21.40 11.03 22.31
CA SER A 458 -22.64 11.32 23.02
C SER A 458 -23.34 10.04 23.49
N SER A 459 -24.10 10.10 24.58
CA SER A 459 -25.06 9.04 24.97
C SER A 459 -26.41 9.15 24.24
N GLY A 460 -26.49 9.97 23.19
CA GLY A 460 -27.70 10.25 22.42
C GLY A 460 -28.17 11.70 22.53
N VAL A 461 -27.81 12.43 23.58
CA VAL A 461 -28.14 13.86 23.72
C VAL A 461 -26.87 14.70 23.62
N PHE A 462 -26.86 15.70 22.75
CA PHE A 462 -25.76 16.64 22.61
C PHE A 462 -26.25 18.03 22.21
N SER A 463 -25.43 19.04 22.44
CA SER A 463 -25.73 20.42 22.03
C SER A 463 -24.71 20.89 21.00
N VAL A 464 -25.21 21.64 20.02
CA VAL A 464 -24.37 22.44 19.10
C VAL A 464 -24.35 23.86 19.60
N ILE A 465 -23.18 24.32 20.04
CA ILE A 465 -23.00 25.64 20.64
C ILE A 465 -22.09 26.44 19.72
N GLY A 466 -22.61 27.50 19.13
CA GLY A 466 -21.87 28.41 18.25
C GLY A 466 -22.64 29.71 18.04
N GLU A 467 -21.96 30.72 17.48
CA GLU A 467 -22.59 31.99 17.09
C GLU A 467 -23.18 31.89 15.68
N ASN A 468 -24.21 32.70 15.39
CA ASN A 468 -24.85 32.82 14.07
C ASN A 468 -25.26 31.51 13.37
N ILE A 469 -25.56 30.46 14.13
CA ILE A 469 -26.15 29.23 13.59
C ILE A 469 -27.56 29.55 13.10
N GLU A 470 -27.78 29.44 11.80
CA GLU A 470 -29.09 29.65 11.18
C GLU A 470 -29.90 28.35 11.22
N LYS A 471 -29.26 27.23 10.88
CA LYS A 471 -29.89 25.92 10.73
C LYS A 471 -28.92 24.78 11.07
N LEU A 472 -29.48 23.67 11.56
CA LEU A 472 -28.80 22.41 11.82
C LEU A 472 -29.57 21.30 11.11
N ASP A 473 -28.89 20.51 10.29
CA ASP A 473 -29.42 19.29 9.70
C ASP A 473 -28.60 18.09 10.21
N LEU A 474 -29.26 17.16 10.89
CA LEU A 474 -28.65 15.90 11.27
C LEU A 474 -29.02 14.83 10.27
N LEU A 475 -28.02 14.08 9.83
CA LEU A 475 -28.13 13.09 8.78
C LEU A 475 -27.61 11.74 9.23
N SER A 476 -28.17 10.68 8.65
CA SER A 476 -27.56 9.36 8.69
C SER A 476 -26.23 9.37 7.92
N LEU A 477 -25.42 8.33 8.10
CA LEU A 477 -24.20 8.16 7.32
C LEU A 477 -24.47 8.04 5.80
N SER A 478 -25.67 7.58 5.41
CA SER A 478 -26.12 7.49 4.02
C SER A 478 -26.73 8.78 3.45
N GLY A 479 -26.66 9.90 4.19
CA GLY A 479 -27.16 11.20 3.73
C GLY A 479 -28.66 11.41 3.96
N GLU A 480 -29.37 10.50 4.62
CA GLU A 480 -30.80 10.68 4.94
C GLU A 480 -30.96 11.76 6.01
N LEU A 481 -31.78 12.79 5.76
CA LEU A 481 -32.10 13.82 6.74
C LEU A 481 -32.97 13.24 7.86
N LEU A 482 -32.45 13.22 9.09
CA LEU A 482 -33.13 12.69 10.26
C LEU A 482 -33.82 13.78 11.09
N ILE A 483 -33.13 14.91 11.30
CA ILE A 483 -33.61 16.04 12.10
C ILE A 483 -33.18 17.34 11.42
N SER A 484 -34.08 18.33 11.38
CA SER A 484 -33.77 19.69 10.94
C SER A 484 -34.27 20.69 12.00
N LYS A 485 -33.40 21.61 12.44
CA LYS A 485 -33.71 22.63 13.45
C LYS A 485 -33.12 23.98 13.05
N ASN A 486 -33.75 25.06 13.47
CA ASN A 486 -33.21 26.41 13.32
C ASN A 486 -32.49 26.84 14.59
N GLY A 487 -31.39 27.60 14.46
CA GLY A 487 -30.63 28.09 15.61
C GLY A 487 -29.75 27.03 16.29
N SER A 488 -29.01 27.46 17.32
CA SER A 488 -28.35 26.55 18.25
C SER A 488 -29.39 25.75 19.04
N SER A 489 -29.20 24.44 19.14
CA SER A 489 -30.17 23.55 19.78
C SER A 489 -29.50 22.34 20.41
N GLU A 490 -30.08 21.88 21.51
CA GLU A 490 -29.93 20.50 21.97
C GLU A 490 -30.59 19.56 20.97
N ILE A 491 -29.93 18.45 20.66
CA ILE A 491 -30.39 17.39 19.77
C ILE A 491 -30.47 16.11 20.60
N ASP A 492 -31.60 15.42 20.49
CA ASP A 492 -31.88 14.16 21.17
C ASP A 492 -32.04 13.04 20.14
N LEU A 493 -31.09 12.11 20.17
CA LEU A 493 -31.00 10.88 19.38
C LEU A 493 -31.17 9.63 20.23
N THR A 494 -31.67 9.74 21.46
CA THR A 494 -31.88 8.57 22.32
C THR A 494 -32.86 7.55 21.74
N SER A 495 -33.74 7.96 20.83
CA SER A 495 -34.65 7.08 20.07
C SER A 495 -34.02 6.47 18.82
N TYR A 496 -32.81 6.87 18.43
CA TYR A 496 -32.12 6.41 17.23
C TYR A 496 -31.08 5.34 17.58
N SER A 497 -30.64 4.61 16.57
CA SER A 497 -29.61 3.57 16.70
C SER A 497 -28.30 4.17 17.21
N LYS A 498 -27.54 3.40 17.99
CA LYS A 498 -26.14 3.74 18.28
C LYS A 498 -25.34 3.67 16.99
N GLY A 499 -24.39 4.59 16.82
CA GLY A 499 -23.61 4.66 15.58
C GLY A 499 -23.08 6.05 15.27
N ILE A 500 -22.73 6.22 14.00
CA ILE A 500 -22.16 7.45 13.47
C ILE A 500 -23.25 8.21 12.70
N TYR A 501 -23.35 9.51 12.98
CA TYR A 501 -24.21 10.45 12.28
C TYR A 501 -23.37 11.62 11.77
N LEU A 502 -23.90 12.35 10.80
CA LEU A 502 -23.31 13.58 10.28
C LEU A 502 -24.19 14.75 10.67
N ILE A 503 -23.59 15.86 11.10
CA ILE A 503 -24.31 17.10 11.35
C ILE A 503 -23.82 18.18 10.40
N ARG A 504 -24.75 18.76 9.64
CA ARG A 504 -24.54 19.95 8.82
C ARG A 504 -25.00 21.17 9.60
N VAL A 505 -24.10 22.14 9.74
CA VAL A 505 -24.32 23.41 10.43
C VAL A 505 -24.28 24.52 9.38
N PHE A 506 -25.38 25.26 9.27
CA PHE A 506 -25.50 26.42 8.39
C PHE A 506 -25.34 27.68 9.23
N THR A 507 -24.42 28.54 8.82
CA THR A 507 -24.20 29.86 9.42
C THR A 507 -24.24 30.94 8.34
N ASP A 508 -24.21 32.19 8.77
CA ASP A 508 -24.01 33.36 7.91
C ASP A 508 -22.69 33.32 7.11
N LYS A 509 -21.72 32.51 7.55
CA LYS A 509 -20.41 32.34 6.89
C LYS A 509 -20.32 31.12 5.98
N GLY A 510 -21.31 30.23 6.01
CA GLY A 510 -21.37 29.08 5.11
C GLY A 510 -21.87 27.80 5.76
N MET A 511 -21.55 26.67 5.12
CA MET A 511 -21.94 25.33 5.55
C MET A 511 -20.74 24.58 6.11
N TYR A 512 -20.93 23.97 7.28
CA TYR A 512 -19.93 23.13 7.94
C TYR A 512 -20.50 21.74 8.21
N MET A 513 -19.62 20.74 8.32
CA MET A 513 -20.02 19.38 8.64
C MET A 513 -19.08 18.76 9.65
N ASP A 514 -19.65 18.02 10.59
CA ASP A 514 -18.91 17.25 11.58
C ASP A 514 -19.58 15.89 11.84
N LYS A 515 -18.85 14.99 12.48
CA LYS A 515 -19.25 13.64 12.82
C LYS A 515 -19.72 13.54 14.27
N ILE A 516 -20.89 12.95 14.49
CA ILE A 516 -21.41 12.63 15.82
C ILE A 516 -21.29 11.13 16.06
N VAL A 517 -20.70 10.75 17.20
CA VAL A 517 -20.63 9.35 17.64
C VAL A 517 -21.61 9.13 18.80
N VAL A 518 -22.65 8.32 18.58
CA VAL A 518 -23.64 7.95 19.61
C VAL A 518 -23.34 6.56 20.15
N GLN A 519 -23.12 6.44 21.47
CA GLN A 519 -22.64 5.23 22.15
C GLN A 519 -23.66 4.53 23.05
#